data_AF-A0A2Z3UZ98-F1
#
_entry.id   AF-A0A2Z3UZ98-F1
#
_cell.length_a   1.000
_cell.length_b   1.000
_cell.length_c   1.000
_cell.angle_alpha   90.00
_cell.angle_beta   90.00
_cell.angle_gamma   90.00
#
_symmetry.space_group_name_H-M   'P 1'
#
loop_
_entity.id
_entity.type
_entity.pdbx_description
1 polymer ?
#
loop_
_entity_poly.entity_id
_entity_poly.type
_entity_poly.pdbx_seq_one_letter_code
_entity_poly.pdbx_strand_id
1 'polypeptide(L)'
;MSAVVWRRSFPGNAIELHDVRKLVTALLAGCPVLDDAITCLEELASNAVIHTRSCEDVFVVEVRLARNSVRIAVEDAGGPTVPSLLSPGQEEMLEGGRGLAIVAALSAHMGVEGDTEGRVVWAELRWIAAETTPASAVDYLEQLRDRLQIMGFLARVCPADGRAVAYLRVINPEATSLTEIVYAAQEAEQWHFWWGWAEKIATVDDIEAVSRRIAHVLTPVRRSES
;
A
#
# COMPACT_ATOMS: atom_id res chain seq x y z
N MET A 1 -5.42 -7.19 1.35
CA MET A 1 -4.94 -6.09 2.22
C MET A 1 -5.77 -4.85 1.92
N SER A 2 -6.33 -4.23 2.93
CA SER A 2 -7.05 -2.96 2.80
C SER A 2 -6.06 -1.83 2.51
N ALA A 3 -6.33 -1.00 1.51
CA ALA A 3 -5.59 0.23 1.29
C ALA A 3 -5.86 1.21 2.44
N VAL A 4 -4.84 1.94 2.88
CA VAL A 4 -5.02 3.07 3.80
C VAL A 4 -5.53 4.24 2.96
N VAL A 5 -6.68 4.79 3.33
CA VAL A 5 -7.27 5.95 2.66
C VAL A 5 -7.23 7.13 3.60
N TRP A 6 -6.62 8.21 3.15
CA TRP A 6 -6.64 9.50 3.82
C TRP A 6 -7.30 10.54 2.90
N ARG A 7 -8.15 11.40 3.46
CA ARG A 7 -8.86 12.43 2.70
C ARG A 7 -9.00 13.71 3.53
N ARG A 8 -8.80 14.87 2.93
CA ARG A 8 -8.99 16.18 3.59
C ARG A 8 -9.29 17.30 2.59
N SER A 9 -10.14 18.23 3.01
CA SER A 9 -10.47 19.46 2.28
C SER A 9 -9.49 20.59 2.59
N PHE A 10 -9.18 21.39 1.58
CA PHE A 10 -8.33 22.56 1.65
C PHE A 10 -9.02 23.75 0.96
N PRO A 11 -8.90 24.98 1.49
CA PRO A 11 -9.30 26.18 0.77
C PRO A 11 -8.57 26.28 -0.58
N GLY A 12 -9.27 26.65 -1.66
CA GLY A 12 -8.67 26.71 -2.99
C GLY A 12 -7.84 27.96 -3.25
N ASN A 13 -6.86 28.24 -2.40
CA ASN A 13 -5.88 29.29 -2.64
C ASN A 13 -4.46 28.71 -2.66
N ALA A 14 -3.54 29.42 -3.32
CA ALA A 14 -2.18 28.94 -3.54
C ALA A 14 -1.34 28.78 -2.25
N ILE A 15 -1.74 29.41 -1.14
CA ILE A 15 -1.03 29.31 0.14
C ILE A 15 -1.16 27.88 0.70
N GLU A 16 -2.35 27.30 0.56
CA GLU A 16 -2.66 25.96 1.06
C GLU A 16 -1.89 24.85 0.31
N LEU A 17 -1.38 25.11 -0.89
CA LEU A 17 -0.54 24.15 -1.62
C LEU A 17 0.72 23.75 -0.84
N HIS A 18 1.29 24.69 -0.07
CA HIS A 18 2.43 24.40 0.80
C HIS A 18 2.05 23.42 1.92
N ASP A 19 0.91 23.62 2.56
CA ASP A 19 0.43 22.79 3.66
C ASP A 19 -0.02 21.41 3.17
N VAL A 20 -0.65 21.35 2.00
CA VAL A 20 -0.98 20.11 1.27
C VAL A 20 0.28 19.30 1.01
N ARG A 21 1.31 19.91 0.43
CA ARG A 21 2.60 19.26 0.15
C ARG A 21 3.21 18.70 1.41
N LYS A 22 3.36 19.53 2.45
CA LYS A 22 3.98 19.13 3.72
C LYS A 22 3.26 17.95 4.38
N LEU A 23 1.93 17.96 4.35
CA LEU A 23 1.12 16.89 4.92
C LEU A 23 1.27 15.60 4.12
N VAL A 24 1.14 15.64 2.80
CA VAL A 24 1.26 14.43 1.96
C VAL A 24 2.69 13.87 2.00
N THR A 25 3.72 14.72 2.08
CA THR A 25 5.11 14.27 2.29
C THR A 25 5.24 13.47 3.59
N ALA A 26 4.59 13.91 4.67
CA ALA A 26 4.59 13.17 5.93
C ALA A 26 3.81 11.85 5.84
N LEU A 27 2.68 11.83 5.12
CA LEU A 27 1.88 10.60 4.92
C LEU A 27 2.62 9.55 4.08
N LEU A 28 3.41 9.99 3.10
CA LEU A 28 4.13 9.14 2.17
C LEU A 28 5.62 8.99 2.53
N ALA A 29 6.01 9.32 3.76
CA ALA A 29 7.39 9.17 4.21
C ALA A 29 7.87 7.72 4.03
N GLY A 30 8.97 7.53 3.29
CA GLY A 30 9.52 6.21 2.95
C GLY A 30 8.86 5.52 1.76
N CYS A 31 7.88 6.14 1.10
CA CYS A 31 7.32 5.64 -0.16
C CYS A 31 8.35 5.80 -1.30
N PRO A 32 8.60 4.75 -2.11
CA PRO A 32 9.60 4.82 -3.20
C PRO A 32 9.30 5.85 -4.29
N VAL A 33 8.03 6.24 -4.46
CA VAL A 33 7.56 7.20 -5.47
C VAL A 33 7.17 8.55 -4.86
N LEU A 34 7.73 8.89 -3.69
CA LEU A 34 7.38 10.10 -2.95
C LEU A 34 7.49 11.36 -3.82
N ASP A 35 8.63 11.56 -4.49
CA ASP A 35 8.87 12.78 -5.28
C ASP A 35 7.87 12.89 -6.44
N ASP A 36 7.68 11.80 -7.18
CA ASP A 36 6.73 11.74 -8.30
C ASP A 36 5.28 11.95 -7.84
N ALA A 37 4.91 11.39 -6.67
CA ALA A 37 3.59 11.55 -6.09
C ALA A 37 3.33 13.00 -5.63
N ILE A 38 4.35 13.66 -5.09
CA ILE A 38 4.29 15.08 -4.72
C ILE A 38 4.19 15.96 -5.98
N THR A 39 4.95 15.66 -7.03
CA THR A 39 4.81 16.38 -8.30
C THR A 39 3.40 16.22 -8.87
N CYS A 40 2.85 15.00 -8.89
CA CYS A 40 1.48 14.79 -9.35
C CYS A 40 0.47 15.57 -8.50
N LEU A 41 0.62 15.56 -7.17
CA LEU A 41 -0.23 16.31 -6.25
C LEU A 41 -0.22 17.81 -6.55
N GLU A 42 0.97 18.40 -6.73
CA GLU A 42 1.12 19.83 -7.00
C GLU A 42 0.47 20.23 -8.32
N GLU A 43 0.66 19.44 -9.38
CA GLU A 43 0.04 19.70 -10.68
C GLU A 43 -1.48 19.58 -10.61
N LEU A 44 -2.00 18.54 -9.94
CA LEU A 44 -3.45 18.35 -9.79
C LEU A 44 -4.10 19.42 -8.91
N ALA A 45 -3.48 19.79 -7.79
CA ALA A 45 -4.00 20.82 -6.90
C ALA A 45 -3.89 22.23 -7.51
N SER A 46 -2.81 22.51 -8.23
CA SER A 46 -2.66 23.75 -9.01
C SER A 46 -3.75 23.85 -10.08
N ASN A 47 -4.02 22.76 -10.81
CA ASN A 47 -5.13 22.72 -11.78
C ASN A 47 -6.48 22.98 -11.13
N ALA A 48 -6.75 22.40 -9.95
CA ALA A 48 -7.98 22.66 -9.21
C ALA A 48 -8.10 24.15 -8.84
N VAL A 49 -7.04 24.77 -8.33
CA VAL A 49 -7.05 26.19 -7.91
C VAL A 49 -7.14 27.14 -9.10
N ILE A 50 -6.46 26.87 -10.22
CA ILE A 50 -6.35 27.82 -11.34
C ILE A 50 -7.52 27.68 -12.32
N HIS A 51 -8.00 26.45 -12.57
CA HIS A 51 -8.89 26.16 -13.70
C HIS A 51 -10.32 25.78 -13.31
N THR A 52 -10.65 25.75 -12.02
CA THR A 52 -11.96 25.34 -11.51
C THR A 52 -12.54 26.39 -10.58
N ARG A 53 -13.82 26.23 -10.22
CA ARG A 53 -14.48 27.08 -9.23
C ARG A 53 -13.96 26.88 -7.80
N SER A 54 -13.08 25.91 -7.57
CA SER A 54 -12.45 25.71 -6.26
C SER A 54 -11.64 26.91 -5.80
N CYS A 55 -11.23 27.82 -6.68
CA CYS A 55 -10.53 29.07 -6.32
C CYS A 55 -11.26 29.93 -5.27
N GLU A 56 -12.59 29.82 -5.21
CA GLU A 56 -13.46 30.56 -4.29
C GLU A 56 -14.09 29.67 -3.21
N ASP A 57 -13.76 28.37 -3.19
CA ASP A 57 -14.33 27.38 -2.27
C ASP A 57 -13.23 26.44 -1.76
N VAL A 58 -13.41 25.12 -1.88
CA VAL A 58 -12.48 24.11 -1.44
C VAL A 58 -12.17 23.13 -2.56
N PHE A 59 -11.03 22.44 -2.43
CA PHE A 59 -10.74 21.20 -3.12
C PHE A 59 -10.43 20.13 -2.10
N VAL A 60 -10.57 18.86 -2.47
CA VAL A 60 -10.35 17.74 -1.56
C VAL A 60 -9.23 16.87 -2.09
N VAL A 61 -8.21 16.66 -1.25
CA VAL A 61 -7.11 15.74 -1.56
C VAL A 61 -7.41 14.40 -0.92
N GLU A 62 -7.30 13.34 -1.71
CA GLU A 62 -7.37 11.96 -1.26
C GLU A 62 -6.10 11.21 -1.64
N VAL A 63 -5.52 10.51 -0.67
CA VAL A 63 -4.36 9.63 -0.84
C VAL A 63 -4.78 8.22 -0.48
N ARG A 64 -4.72 7.30 -1.44
CA ARG A 64 -4.91 5.87 -1.20
C ARG A 64 -3.58 5.15 -1.31
N LEU A 65 -3.06 4.68 -0.19
CA LEU A 65 -1.81 3.92 -0.13
C LEU A 65 -2.12 2.42 -0.05
N ALA A 66 -1.63 1.67 -1.04
CA ALA A 66 -1.63 0.21 -1.06
C ALA A 66 -0.19 -0.32 -0.97
N ARG A 67 -0.04 -1.66 -1.00
CA ARG A 67 1.28 -2.32 -0.84
C ARG A 67 2.34 -1.82 -1.83
N ASN A 68 1.94 -1.58 -3.08
CA ASN A 68 2.84 -1.29 -4.20
C ASN A 68 2.28 -0.21 -5.13
N SER A 69 1.29 0.55 -4.64
CA SER A 69 0.72 1.66 -5.38
C SER A 69 0.24 2.75 -4.44
N VAL A 70 0.24 3.98 -4.96
CA VAL A 70 -0.38 5.13 -4.34
C VAL A 70 -1.26 5.80 -5.37
N ARG A 71 -2.50 6.11 -5.01
CA ARG A 71 -3.37 6.97 -5.80
C ARG A 71 -3.45 8.32 -5.12
N ILE A 72 -3.10 9.37 -5.86
CA ILE A 72 -3.34 10.76 -5.51
C ILE A 72 -4.57 11.22 -6.29
N ALA A 73 -5.59 11.70 -5.60
CA ALA A 73 -6.78 12.24 -6.23
C ALA A 73 -7.09 13.63 -5.68
N VAL A 74 -7.49 14.52 -6.56
CA VAL A 74 -7.97 15.86 -6.24
C VAL A 74 -9.39 15.99 -6.74
N GLU A 75 -10.32 16.22 -5.81
CA GLU A 75 -11.69 16.58 -6.11
C GLU A 75 -11.83 18.09 -6.13
N ASP A 76 -12.36 18.62 -7.23
CA ASP A 76 -12.58 20.04 -7.47
C ASP A 76 -14.08 20.35 -7.66
N ALA A 77 -14.42 21.64 -7.57
CA ALA A 77 -15.78 22.14 -7.71
C ALA A 77 -16.22 22.31 -9.17
N GLY A 78 -15.52 21.69 -10.12
CA GLY A 78 -15.80 21.76 -11.55
C GLY A 78 -15.46 23.11 -12.19
N GLY A 79 -15.49 23.16 -13.51
CA GLY A 79 -15.11 24.35 -14.27
C GLY A 79 -15.61 24.32 -15.71
N PRO A 80 -15.56 25.47 -16.42
CA PRO A 80 -16.08 25.60 -17.78
C PRO A 80 -15.32 24.73 -18.80
N THR A 81 -14.08 24.36 -18.50
CA THR A 81 -13.23 23.51 -19.34
C THR A 81 -13.04 22.14 -18.69
N VAL A 82 -12.92 21.07 -19.49
CA VAL A 82 -12.61 19.72 -19.00
C VAL A 82 -11.09 19.51 -19.03
N PRO A 83 -10.46 18.90 -17.99
CA PRO A 83 -9.05 18.55 -18.04
C PRO A 83 -8.79 17.61 -19.21
N SER A 84 -7.97 18.04 -20.17
CA SER A 84 -7.63 17.24 -21.35
C SER A 84 -6.12 17.22 -21.57
N LEU A 85 -5.60 16.05 -21.92
CA LEU A 85 -4.23 15.92 -22.38
C LEU A 85 -4.12 16.63 -23.72
N LEU A 86 -3.28 17.66 -23.80
CA LEU A 86 -3.01 18.34 -25.06
C LEU A 86 -2.26 17.38 -26.00
N SER A 87 -2.54 17.46 -27.30
CA SER A 87 -1.73 16.74 -28.28
C SER A 87 -0.35 17.41 -28.44
N PRO A 88 0.71 16.66 -28.81
CA PRO A 88 2.04 17.23 -29.02
C PRO A 88 1.98 18.42 -29.98
N GLY A 89 2.50 19.59 -29.56
CA GLY A 89 2.49 20.83 -30.35
C GLY A 89 1.37 21.83 -30.02
N GLN A 90 0.39 21.46 -29.19
CA GLN A 90 -0.60 22.41 -28.62
C GLN A 90 -0.12 23.01 -27.28
N GLU A 91 0.96 22.48 -26.71
CA GLU A 91 1.51 22.83 -25.40
C GLU A 91 2.12 24.25 -25.34
N GLU A 92 2.55 24.79 -26.49
CA GLU A 92 3.14 26.14 -26.58
C GLU A 92 2.08 27.26 -26.61
N MET A 93 0.82 26.93 -26.88
CA MET A 93 -0.26 27.92 -27.06
C MET A 93 -1.08 28.20 -25.79
N LEU A 94 -0.86 27.46 -24.71
CA LEU A 94 -1.62 27.59 -23.45
C LEU A 94 -0.66 27.49 -22.25
N GLU A 95 -0.57 28.55 -21.45
CA GLU A 95 0.27 28.65 -20.24
C GLU A 95 -0.08 27.63 -19.12
N GLY A 96 -1.03 26.71 -19.33
CA GLY A 96 -1.47 25.69 -18.36
C GLY A 96 -1.44 24.24 -18.87
N GLY A 97 -0.84 23.96 -20.03
CA GLY A 97 -0.97 22.66 -20.70
C GLY A 97 -0.06 21.52 -20.21
N ARG A 98 0.97 21.83 -19.42
CA ARG A 98 2.04 20.87 -19.08
C ARG A 98 1.71 20.00 -17.88
N GLY A 99 0.86 20.47 -16.97
CA GLY A 99 0.64 19.78 -15.70
C GLY A 99 0.07 18.37 -15.87
N LEU A 100 -0.97 18.20 -16.70
CA LEU A 100 -1.52 16.87 -16.98
C LEU A 100 -0.56 15.98 -17.77
N ALA A 101 0.29 16.56 -18.63
CA ALA A 101 1.32 15.81 -19.35
C ALA A 101 2.40 15.27 -18.40
N ILE A 102 2.81 16.06 -17.39
CA ILE A 102 3.70 15.61 -16.31
C ILE A 102 3.04 14.49 -15.50
N VAL A 103 1.78 14.68 -15.08
CA VAL A 103 1.01 13.66 -14.36
C VAL A 103 0.92 12.37 -15.18
N ALA A 104 0.65 12.46 -16.48
CA ALA A 104 0.61 11.30 -17.37
C ALA A 104 1.96 10.58 -17.48
N ALA A 105 3.06 11.32 -17.53
CA ALA A 105 4.39 10.74 -17.63
C ALA A 105 4.83 10.02 -16.34
N LEU A 106 4.37 10.49 -15.17
CA LEU A 106 4.76 9.95 -13.87
C LEU A 106 3.81 8.85 -13.34
N SER A 107 2.62 8.71 -13.92
CA SER A 107 1.61 7.77 -13.44
C SER A 107 1.51 6.50 -14.29
N ALA A 108 1.20 5.38 -13.63
CA ALA A 108 0.88 4.14 -14.32
C ALA A 108 -0.53 4.22 -14.93
N HIS A 109 -1.45 4.88 -14.22
CA HIS A 109 -2.79 5.19 -14.69
C HIS A 109 -3.20 6.55 -14.18
N MET A 110 -4.03 7.24 -14.97
CA MET A 110 -4.69 8.45 -14.53
C MET A 110 -6.11 8.49 -15.09
N GLY A 111 -6.94 9.34 -14.49
CA GLY A 111 -8.32 9.48 -14.92
C GLY A 111 -8.97 10.75 -14.41
N VAL A 112 -10.12 11.03 -15.00
CA VAL A 112 -11.04 12.08 -14.59
C VAL A 112 -12.41 11.43 -14.42
N GLU A 113 -13.00 11.62 -13.25
CA GLU A 113 -14.36 11.19 -12.92
C GLU A 113 -15.20 12.42 -12.58
N GLY A 114 -16.53 12.35 -12.75
CA GLY A 114 -17.44 13.48 -12.52
C GLY A 114 -17.76 14.29 -13.78
N ASP A 115 -18.28 15.50 -13.59
CA ASP A 115 -18.82 16.35 -14.65
C ASP A 115 -18.47 17.84 -14.48
N THR A 116 -19.26 18.76 -15.02
CA THR A 116 -18.99 20.20 -14.89
C THR A 116 -19.28 20.78 -13.51
N GLU A 117 -19.98 20.06 -12.64
CA GLU A 117 -20.34 20.51 -11.28
C GLU A 117 -19.35 20.05 -10.22
N GLY A 118 -18.60 18.98 -10.49
CA GLY A 118 -17.50 18.52 -9.66
C GLY A 118 -16.73 17.39 -10.32
N ARG A 119 -15.41 17.38 -10.17
CA ARG A 119 -14.55 16.37 -10.80
C ARG A 119 -13.57 15.80 -9.81
N VAL A 120 -13.20 14.55 -10.03
CA VAL A 120 -12.07 13.90 -9.36
C VAL A 120 -11.03 13.62 -10.43
N VAL A 121 -9.92 14.34 -10.40
CA VAL A 121 -8.74 14.05 -11.23
C VAL A 121 -7.77 13.24 -10.39
N TRP A 122 -7.32 12.10 -10.91
CA TRP A 122 -6.48 11.20 -10.14
C TRP A 122 -5.31 10.64 -10.94
N ALA A 123 -4.23 10.32 -10.22
CA ALA A 123 -3.03 9.70 -10.71
C ALA A 123 -2.67 8.51 -9.80
N GLU A 124 -2.48 7.34 -10.39
CA GLU A 124 -2.02 6.14 -9.71
C GLU A 124 -0.57 5.88 -10.09
N LEU A 125 0.32 5.97 -9.10
CA LEU A 125 1.71 5.61 -9.23
C LEU A 125 1.88 4.20 -8.69
N ARG A 126 2.66 3.39 -9.41
CA ARG A 126 3.01 2.03 -9.00
C ARG A 126 4.51 1.95 -8.87
N TRP A 127 4.94 1.21 -7.86
CA TRP A 127 6.32 0.80 -7.78
C TRP A 127 6.37 -0.70 -7.72
N ILE A 128 7.47 -1.25 -8.19
CA ILE A 128 7.86 -2.57 -7.73
C ILE A 128 8.24 -2.32 -6.28
N ALA A 129 7.36 -2.72 -5.35
CA ALA A 129 7.79 -2.91 -3.98
C ALA A 129 9.05 -3.73 -4.12
N ALA A 130 10.20 -3.15 -3.75
CA ALA A 130 11.39 -3.95 -3.57
C ALA A 130 10.88 -5.16 -2.80
N GLU A 131 11.15 -6.36 -3.30
CA GLU A 131 11.19 -7.46 -2.38
C GLU A 131 12.16 -6.96 -1.33
N THR A 132 11.65 -6.44 -0.22
CA THR A 132 12.45 -6.24 0.96
C THR A 132 12.76 -7.68 1.29
N THR A 133 13.81 -8.22 0.67
CA THR A 133 14.30 -9.57 0.91
C THR A 133 14.42 -9.58 2.41
N PRO A 134 13.54 -10.32 3.10
CA PRO A 134 13.35 -10.08 4.52
C PRO A 134 14.72 -10.22 5.17
N ALA A 135 15.21 -9.11 5.73
CA ALA A 135 16.63 -8.94 6.05
C ALA A 135 17.00 -9.73 7.31
N SER A 136 15.98 -10.16 8.04
CA SER A 136 16.08 -10.91 9.28
C SER A 136 15.04 -12.03 9.35
N ALA A 137 15.31 -13.00 10.24
CA ALA A 137 14.35 -14.05 10.58
C ALA A 137 13.00 -13.48 11.06
N VAL A 138 13.02 -12.33 11.75
CA VAL A 138 11.81 -11.69 12.28
C VAL A 138 10.89 -11.25 11.14
N ASP A 139 11.44 -10.61 10.12
CA ASP A 139 10.67 -10.13 8.97
C ASP A 139 9.94 -11.27 8.25
N TYR A 140 10.60 -12.43 8.06
CA TYR A 140 9.95 -13.62 7.51
C TYR A 140 8.82 -14.15 8.40
N LEU A 141 9.04 -14.19 9.72
CA LEU A 141 8.04 -14.65 10.67
C LEU A 141 6.83 -13.71 10.73
N GLU A 142 7.03 -12.40 10.54
CA GLU A 142 5.94 -11.43 10.45
C GLU A 142 5.10 -11.59 9.18
N GLN A 143 5.74 -11.83 8.03
CA GLN A 143 5.00 -12.11 6.80
C GLN A 143 4.16 -13.38 6.92
N LEU A 144 4.72 -14.44 7.51
CA LEU A 144 3.98 -15.67 7.78
C LEU A 144 2.85 -15.47 8.80
N ARG A 145 3.08 -14.67 9.85
CA ARG A 145 2.05 -14.27 10.84
C ARG A 145 0.84 -13.66 10.14
N ASP A 146 1.07 -12.64 9.31
CA ASP A 146 0.00 -11.89 8.66
C ASP A 146 -0.83 -12.81 7.74
N ARG A 147 -0.16 -13.73 7.05
CA ARG A 147 -0.86 -14.71 6.21
C ARG A 147 -1.74 -15.67 7.01
N LEU A 148 -1.21 -16.22 8.10
CA LEU A 148 -1.94 -17.16 8.97
C LEU A 148 -3.12 -16.48 9.69
N GLN A 149 -2.99 -15.20 10.05
CA GLN A 149 -4.09 -14.43 10.63
C GLN A 149 -5.24 -14.24 9.64
N ILE A 150 -4.95 -14.01 8.35
CA ILE A 150 -5.98 -13.99 7.29
C ILE A 150 -6.69 -15.35 7.17
N MET A 151 -5.98 -16.46 7.43
CA MET A 151 -6.55 -17.80 7.44
C MET A 151 -7.31 -18.15 8.73
N GLY A 152 -7.43 -17.22 9.68
CA GLY A 152 -8.16 -17.40 10.93
C GLY A 152 -7.36 -18.00 12.07
N PHE A 153 -6.04 -18.18 11.93
CA PHE A 153 -5.19 -18.66 13.02
C PHE A 153 -4.74 -17.51 13.93
N LEU A 154 -4.59 -17.80 15.22
CA LEU A 154 -3.95 -16.88 16.15
C LEU A 154 -2.43 -17.04 16.04
N ALA A 155 -1.77 -16.14 15.32
CA ALA A 155 -0.33 -16.16 15.11
C ALA A 155 0.35 -14.97 15.78
N ARG A 156 1.46 -15.21 16.48
CA ARG A 156 2.25 -14.16 17.16
C ARG A 156 3.74 -14.42 17.04
N VAL A 157 4.49 -13.44 16.55
CA VAL A 157 5.96 -13.45 16.59
C VAL A 157 6.40 -13.17 18.02
N CYS A 158 7.17 -14.08 18.59
CA CYS A 158 7.77 -13.98 19.90
C CYS A 158 9.26 -13.63 19.74
N PRO A 159 9.77 -12.65 20.49
CA PRO A 159 11.20 -12.37 20.53
C PRO A 159 11.98 -13.56 21.10
N ALA A 160 13.30 -13.53 20.97
CA ALA A 160 14.23 -14.55 21.47
C ALA A 160 14.31 -14.62 23.02
N ASP A 161 13.24 -14.27 23.73
CA ASP A 161 13.19 -14.21 25.19
C ASP A 161 13.32 -15.61 25.80
N GLY A 162 14.55 -15.98 26.19
CA GLY A 162 14.91 -17.32 26.66
C GLY A 162 15.17 -18.37 25.58
N ARG A 163 15.11 -18.02 24.28
CA ARG A 163 15.50 -18.90 23.15
C ARG A 163 16.61 -18.25 22.34
N ALA A 164 17.36 -19.03 21.57
CA ALA A 164 18.46 -18.49 20.76
C ALA A 164 17.98 -17.60 19.60
N VAL A 165 16.75 -17.79 19.12
CA VAL A 165 16.18 -17.09 17.95
C VAL A 165 14.71 -16.74 18.17
N ALA A 166 14.24 -15.70 17.49
CA ALA A 166 12.82 -15.37 17.41
C ALA A 166 12.02 -16.50 16.75
N TYR A 167 10.74 -16.60 17.09
CA TYR A 167 9.88 -17.67 16.59
C TYR A 167 8.43 -17.21 16.46
N LEU A 168 7.70 -17.83 15.55
CA LEU A 168 6.27 -17.65 15.40
C LEU A 168 5.55 -18.72 16.20
N ARG A 169 4.64 -18.31 17.09
CA ARG A 169 3.70 -19.22 17.74
C ARG A 169 2.36 -19.15 17.03
N VAL A 170 1.84 -20.28 16.59
CA VAL A 170 0.58 -20.40 15.85
C VAL A 170 -0.39 -21.26 16.66
N ILE A 171 -1.60 -20.78 16.86
CA ILE A 171 -2.65 -21.48 17.62
C ILE A 171 -3.89 -21.56 16.71
N ASN A 172 -4.48 -22.74 16.61
CA ASN A 172 -5.81 -22.87 16.02
C ASN A 172 -6.87 -22.46 17.07
N PRO A 173 -7.63 -21.37 16.86
CA PRO A 173 -8.67 -20.99 17.82
C PRO A 173 -9.78 -22.03 17.96
N GLU A 174 -10.01 -22.87 16.95
CA GLU A 174 -10.99 -23.97 17.00
C GLU A 174 -10.47 -25.20 17.76
N ALA A 175 -9.17 -25.28 18.01
CA ALA A 175 -8.53 -26.33 18.79
C ALA A 175 -7.30 -25.76 19.50
N THR A 176 -7.53 -25.00 20.56
CA THR A 176 -6.47 -24.27 21.29
C THR A 176 -5.39 -25.15 21.91
N SER A 177 -5.64 -26.45 22.05
CA SER A 177 -4.63 -27.45 22.42
C SER A 177 -3.59 -27.69 21.32
N LEU A 178 -3.92 -27.38 20.06
CA LEU A 178 -3.01 -27.46 18.92
C LEU A 178 -2.28 -26.12 18.80
N THR A 179 -1.04 -26.10 19.27
CA THR A 179 -0.13 -24.97 19.13
C THR A 179 1.13 -25.45 18.43
N GLU A 180 1.57 -24.70 17.43
CA GLU A 180 2.84 -24.95 16.75
C GLU A 180 3.80 -23.78 16.89
N ILE A 181 5.09 -24.13 16.86
CA ILE A 181 6.19 -23.17 16.83
C ILE A 181 6.88 -23.28 15.47
N VAL A 182 7.06 -22.14 14.82
CA VAL A 182 7.74 -22.03 13.53
C VAL A 182 8.93 -21.07 13.67
N TYR A 183 10.05 -21.47 13.09
CA TYR A 183 11.28 -20.69 13.01
C TYR A 183 11.56 -20.28 11.58
N ALA A 184 12.26 -19.16 11.39
CA ALA A 184 12.88 -18.80 10.12
C ALA A 184 14.40 -18.86 10.34
N ALA A 185 15.09 -19.66 9.53
CA ALA A 185 16.54 -19.81 9.61
C ALA A 185 17.13 -20.08 8.22
N GLN A 186 18.36 -19.61 8.02
CA GLN A 186 19.13 -19.90 6.82
C GLN A 186 19.74 -21.30 6.91
N GLU A 187 19.69 -22.01 5.80
CA GLU A 187 20.56 -23.15 5.55
C GLU A 187 21.34 -22.82 4.27
N ALA A 188 22.67 -22.70 4.42
CA ALA A 188 23.51 -22.04 3.41
C ALA A 188 22.97 -20.63 3.07
N GLU A 189 22.83 -20.30 1.79
CA GLU A 189 22.39 -18.98 1.29
C GLU A 189 20.86 -18.85 1.16
N GLN A 190 20.08 -19.86 1.57
CA GLN A 190 18.63 -19.87 1.40
C GLN A 190 17.88 -19.93 2.74
N TRP A 191 16.94 -19.00 2.92
CA TRP A 191 16.05 -18.98 4.07
C TRP A 191 14.93 -20.02 3.94
N HIS A 192 14.63 -20.68 5.06
CA HIS A 192 13.56 -21.65 5.17
C HIS A 192 12.75 -21.44 6.45
N PHE A 193 11.49 -21.87 6.42
CA PHE A 193 10.70 -22.07 7.63
C PHE A 193 10.92 -23.48 8.18
N TRP A 194 10.99 -23.57 9.50
CA TRP A 194 11.27 -24.82 10.22
C TRP A 194 10.23 -25.03 11.32
N TRP A 195 9.87 -26.28 11.54
CA TRP A 195 9.07 -26.72 12.67
C TRP A 195 9.85 -26.64 13.98
N GLY A 196 9.10 -26.61 15.09
CA GLY A 196 9.65 -26.67 16.44
C GLY A 196 10.51 -27.91 16.73
N TRP A 197 10.34 -28.98 15.96
CA TRP A 197 11.11 -30.22 16.01
C TRP A 197 12.22 -30.32 14.94
N ALA A 198 12.66 -29.18 14.39
CA ALA A 198 13.78 -29.09 13.45
C ALA A 198 13.59 -29.79 12.10
N GLU A 199 12.34 -30.00 11.66
CA GLU A 199 12.04 -30.39 10.29
C GLU A 199 11.71 -29.16 9.43
N LYS A 200 12.23 -29.12 8.20
CA LYS A 200 11.98 -28.05 7.24
C LYS A 200 10.54 -28.10 6.71
N ILE A 201 9.86 -26.95 6.73
CA ILE A 201 8.51 -26.80 6.16
C ILE A 201 8.60 -26.57 4.65
N ALA A 202 9.17 -25.44 4.25
CA ALA A 202 9.49 -25.05 2.88
C ALA A 202 10.40 -23.80 2.89
N THR A 203 10.77 -23.31 1.71
CA THR A 203 11.47 -22.03 1.55
C THR A 203 10.58 -20.87 2.00
N VAL A 204 11.21 -19.76 2.40
CA VAL A 204 10.47 -18.55 2.77
C VAL A 204 9.72 -17.90 1.61
N ASP A 205 10.13 -18.17 0.37
CA ASP A 205 9.52 -17.63 -0.84
C ASP A 205 8.12 -18.24 -1.13
N ASP A 206 7.79 -19.38 -0.50
CA ASP A 206 6.51 -20.08 -0.67
C ASP A 206 5.64 -20.00 0.59
N ILE A 207 5.30 -18.78 0.99
CA ILE A 207 4.44 -18.50 2.16
C ILE A 207 3.09 -19.25 2.08
N GLU A 208 2.54 -19.41 0.87
CA GLU A 208 1.27 -20.10 0.66
C GLU A 208 1.36 -21.60 0.93
N ALA A 209 2.42 -22.28 0.47
CA ALA A 209 2.63 -23.69 0.80
C ALA A 209 2.92 -23.89 2.29
N VAL A 210 3.72 -23.01 2.90
CA VAL A 210 4.02 -23.04 4.34
C VAL A 210 2.74 -22.90 5.16
N SER A 211 1.92 -21.89 4.84
CA SER A 211 0.67 -21.62 5.57
C SER A 211 -0.32 -22.78 5.44
N ARG A 212 -0.44 -23.39 4.26
CA ARG A 212 -1.28 -24.58 4.06
C ARG A 212 -0.80 -25.78 4.86
N ARG A 213 0.52 -26.01 4.91
CA ARG A 213 1.11 -27.13 5.66
C ARG A 213 0.92 -26.93 7.17
N ILE A 214 1.03 -25.69 7.65
CA ILE A 214 0.69 -25.32 9.03
C ILE A 214 -0.78 -25.57 9.35
N ALA A 215 -1.68 -25.10 8.48
CA ALA A 215 -3.11 -25.30 8.67
C ALA A 215 -3.49 -26.79 8.71
N HIS A 216 -2.86 -27.61 7.86
CA HIS A 216 -3.08 -29.06 7.84
C HIS A 216 -2.67 -29.74 9.17
N VAL A 217 -1.49 -29.42 9.70
CA VAL A 217 -1.00 -29.96 10.99
C VAL A 217 -1.90 -29.52 12.14
N LEU A 218 -2.38 -28.28 12.11
CA LEU A 218 -3.24 -27.70 13.14
C LEU A 218 -4.73 -27.98 12.93
N THR A 219 -5.11 -28.82 11.97
CA THR A 219 -6.52 -29.18 11.75
C THR A 219 -6.97 -30.16 12.84
N PRO A 220 -8.11 -29.91 13.53
CA PRO A 220 -8.61 -30.84 14.53
C PRO A 220 -9.02 -32.14 13.85
N VAL A 221 -8.52 -33.29 14.34
CA VAL A 221 -9.04 -34.59 13.90
C VAL A 221 -10.46 -34.71 14.44
N ARG A 222 -11.46 -34.61 13.56
CA ARG A 222 -12.84 -34.93 13.92
C ARG A 222 -12.87 -36.40 14.33
N ARG A 223 -13.03 -36.68 15.62
CA ARG A 223 -13.45 -38.01 16.05
C ARG A 223 -14.87 -38.19 15.50
N SER A 224 -15.01 -39.09 14.54
CA SER A 224 -16.32 -39.63 14.18
C SER A 224 -16.93 -40.21 15.45
N GLU A 225 -18.02 -39.60 15.93
CA GLU A 225 -18.83 -40.20 16.97
C GLU A 225 -19.41 -41.51 16.42
N SER A 226 -19.06 -42.61 17.08
CA SER A 226 -19.55 -43.96 16.81
C SER A 226 -20.95 -44.16 17.37
#